data_AF-A0A3M9Z9L4-F1
#
_entry.id   AF-A0A3M9Z9L4-F1
#
_cell.length_a   1.000
_cell.length_b   1.000
_cell.length_c   1.000
_cell.angle_alpha   90.00
_cell.angle_beta   90.00
_cell.angle_gamma   90.00
#
_symmetry.space_group_name_H-M   'P 1'
#
loop_
_entity.id
_entity.type
_entity.pdbx_description
1 polymer ?
#
loop_
_entity_poly.entity_id
_entity_poly.type
_entity_poly.pdbx_seq_one_letter_code
_entity_poly.pdbx_strand_id
1 'polypeptide(L)'
;MMSALTIQQVAQQTGLSVHTLRYYERNGLLEPVDRASSGHRRYSEEDIARIEFLTRLRLTGMPIRQMQEFARLFRERPQAIADRRAILEAHERDVQAHIQELQRNLEAIQWKIGYYKQLEAQQQLDGTAGTQHQQRQSCIAAGQAFLLERALTQPEVTESKPPIDEVPHRVK
;
A
#
# COMPACT_ATOMS: atom_id res chain seq x y z
N MET A 1 -18.06 13.51 -26.93
CA MET A 1 -17.33 14.70 -26.46
C MET A 1 -16.31 14.24 -25.44
N MET A 2 -15.04 14.09 -25.83
CA MET A 2 -13.97 13.70 -24.91
C MET A 2 -13.48 14.95 -24.19
N SER A 3 -13.92 15.13 -22.96
CA SER A 3 -13.59 16.30 -22.15
C SER A 3 -12.20 16.12 -21.56
N ALA A 4 -11.19 16.66 -22.23
CA ALA A 4 -9.82 16.60 -21.71
C ALA A 4 -9.69 17.49 -20.46
N LEU A 5 -9.24 16.91 -19.35
CA LEU A 5 -9.20 17.56 -18.03
C LEU A 5 -7.92 18.38 -17.83
N THR A 6 -8.02 19.42 -17.01
CA THR A 6 -6.86 20.16 -16.48
C THR A 6 -6.12 19.33 -15.43
N ILE A 7 -4.84 19.65 -15.19
CA ILE A 7 -4.06 19.02 -14.11
C ILE A 7 -4.70 19.20 -12.71
N GLN A 8 -5.44 20.28 -12.50
CA GLN A 8 -6.15 20.53 -11.24
C GLN A 8 -7.36 19.59 -11.09
N GLN A 9 -8.13 19.40 -12.16
CA GLN A 9 -9.25 18.47 -12.17
C GLN A 9 -8.77 17.03 -11.98
N VAL A 10 -7.68 16.63 -12.64
CA VAL A 10 -7.08 15.31 -12.46
C VAL A 10 -6.57 15.13 -11.03
N ALA A 11 -5.92 16.14 -10.45
CA ALA A 11 -5.49 16.10 -9.05
C ALA A 11 -6.67 15.91 -8.09
N GLN A 12 -7.79 16.57 -8.34
CA GLN A 12 -9.01 16.43 -7.54
C GLN A 12 -9.63 15.03 -7.68
N GLN A 13 -9.70 14.50 -8.91
CA GLN A 13 -10.31 13.19 -9.18
C GLN A 13 -9.46 12.03 -8.65
N THR A 14 -8.15 12.10 -8.83
CA THR A 14 -7.21 11.02 -8.46
C THR A 14 -6.73 11.11 -7.01
N GLY A 15 -7.01 12.23 -6.33
CA GLY A 15 -6.48 12.52 -4.98
C GLY A 15 -4.98 12.86 -4.96
N LEU A 16 -4.31 12.83 -6.11
CA LEU A 16 -2.89 13.17 -6.23
C LEU A 16 -2.66 14.67 -6.13
N SER A 17 -1.50 15.06 -5.61
CA SER A 17 -1.07 16.46 -5.73
C SER A 17 -0.69 16.78 -7.18
N VAL A 18 -0.88 18.04 -7.59
CA VAL A 18 -0.36 18.56 -8.87
C VAL A 18 1.16 18.32 -8.98
N HIS A 19 1.88 18.39 -7.86
CA HIS A 19 3.31 18.08 -7.84
C HIS A 19 3.59 16.62 -8.20
N THR A 20 2.80 15.68 -7.68
CA THR A 20 2.90 14.25 -7.98
C THR A 20 2.61 13.96 -9.45
N LEU A 21 1.59 14.59 -10.03
CA LEU A 21 1.29 14.46 -11.47
C LEU A 21 2.46 14.95 -12.32
N ARG A 22 3.03 16.12 -11.99
CA ARG A 22 4.24 16.64 -12.65
C ARG A 22 5.44 15.72 -12.46
N TYR A 23 5.56 15.10 -11.29
CA TYR A 23 6.61 14.13 -11.01
C TYR A 23 6.47 12.88 -11.89
N TYR A 24 5.26 12.35 -12.08
CA TYR A 24 5.02 11.20 -12.97
C TYR A 24 5.40 11.50 -14.42
N GLU A 25 5.03 12.67 -14.94
CA GLU A 25 5.45 13.10 -16.28
C GLU A 25 6.98 13.21 -16.40
N ARG A 26 7.64 13.88 -15.45
CA ARG A 26 9.11 14.08 -15.49
C ARG A 26 9.88 12.76 -15.45
N ASN A 27 9.34 11.76 -14.76
CA ASN A 27 9.96 10.44 -14.65
C ASN A 27 9.53 9.48 -15.76
N GLY A 28 8.80 9.95 -16.78
CA GLY A 28 8.43 9.14 -17.95
C GLY A 28 7.37 8.07 -17.68
N LEU A 29 6.59 8.21 -16.60
CA LEU A 29 5.46 7.32 -16.30
C LEU A 29 4.22 7.65 -17.13
N LEU A 30 4.11 8.89 -17.56
CA LEU A 30 3.05 9.38 -18.43
C LEU A 30 3.69 9.83 -19.75
N GLU A 31 3.00 9.60 -20.85
CA GLU A 31 3.38 10.19 -22.13
C GLU A 31 3.27 11.73 -22.06
N PRO A 32 3.97 12.47 -22.94
CA PRO A 32 3.81 13.90 -23.04
C PRO A 32 2.34 14.25 -23.27
N VAL A 33 1.72 14.83 -22.25
CA VAL A 33 0.30 15.22 -22.28
C VAL A 33 0.10 16.37 -23.26
N ASP A 34 -0.92 16.24 -24.11
CA ASP A 34 -1.28 17.28 -25.06
C ASP A 34 -1.50 18.62 -24.37
N ARG A 35 -1.09 19.68 -25.06
CA ARG A 35 -1.31 21.05 -24.60
C ARG A 35 -2.43 21.67 -25.42
N ALA A 36 -3.39 22.28 -24.73
CA ALA A 36 -4.37 23.14 -25.38
C ALA A 36 -3.68 24.34 -26.04
N SER A 37 -4.39 25.02 -26.94
CA SER A 37 -3.95 26.29 -27.54
C SER A 37 -3.59 27.37 -26.51
N SER A 38 -4.15 27.30 -25.30
CA SER A 38 -3.80 28.16 -24.15
C SER A 38 -2.47 27.78 -23.45
N GLY A 39 -1.78 26.74 -23.90
CA GLY A 39 -0.53 26.24 -23.30
C GLY A 39 -0.70 25.35 -22.08
N HIS A 40 -1.94 25.14 -21.60
CA HIS A 40 -2.24 24.26 -20.47
C HIS A 40 -2.36 22.80 -20.88
N ARG A 41 -1.93 21.89 -19.99
CA ARG A 41 -2.04 20.43 -20.19
C ARG A 41 -3.50 19.97 -20.15
N ARG A 42 -3.78 18.97 -20.99
CA ARG A 42 -5.11 18.36 -21.18
C ARG A 42 -4.97 16.85 -21.15
N TYR A 43 -5.50 16.23 -20.10
CA TYR A 43 -5.46 14.78 -19.91
C TYR A 43 -6.71 14.15 -20.49
N SER A 44 -6.53 13.11 -21.31
CA SER A 44 -7.62 12.29 -21.81
C SER A 44 -8.15 11.34 -20.73
N GLU A 45 -9.29 10.70 -20.99
CA GLU A 45 -9.82 9.64 -20.13
C GLU A 45 -8.85 8.44 -20.02
N GLU A 46 -8.13 8.12 -21.09
CA GLU A 46 -7.10 7.07 -21.09
C GLU A 46 -5.93 7.44 -20.17
N ASP A 47 -5.50 8.71 -20.19
CA ASP A 47 -4.46 9.19 -19.29
C ASP A 47 -4.89 9.09 -17.83
N ILE A 48 -6.14 9.43 -17.53
CA ILE A 48 -6.69 9.35 -16.17
C ILE A 48 -6.71 7.89 -15.70
N ALA A 49 -7.23 6.98 -16.50
CA ALA A 49 -7.22 5.55 -16.17
C ALA A 49 -5.79 5.02 -15.92
N ARG A 50 -4.82 5.46 -16.73
CA ARG A 50 -3.40 5.12 -16.54
C ARG A 50 -2.84 5.70 -15.24
N ILE A 51 -3.14 6.96 -14.92
CA ILE A 51 -2.71 7.61 -13.67
C ILE A 51 -3.29 6.89 -12.46
N GLU A 52 -4.58 6.53 -12.50
CA GLU A 52 -5.24 5.78 -11.42
C GLU A 52 -4.57 4.42 -11.21
N PHE A 53 -4.26 3.71 -12.29
CA PHE A 53 -3.59 2.40 -12.19
C PHE A 53 -2.16 2.52 -11.63
N LEU A 54 -1.34 3.45 -12.16
CA LEU A 54 0.00 3.72 -11.64
C LEU A 54 -0.02 4.12 -10.16
N THR A 55 -1.07 4.84 -9.74
CA THR A 55 -1.27 5.19 -8.34
C THR A 55 -1.50 3.96 -7.47
N ARG A 56 -2.29 2.97 -7.93
CA ARG A 56 -2.47 1.70 -7.22
C ARG A 56 -1.17 0.92 -7.09
N LEU A 57 -0.36 0.85 -8.15
CA LEU A 57 0.95 0.18 -8.12
C LEU A 57 1.88 0.84 -7.08
N ARG A 58 1.93 2.18 -7.06
CA ARG A 58 2.71 2.91 -6.06
C ARG A 58 2.21 2.70 -4.63
N LEU A 59 0.90 2.80 -4.41
CA LEU A 59 0.30 2.63 -3.07
C LEU A 59 0.50 1.22 -2.51
N THR A 60 0.67 0.24 -3.40
CA THR A 60 0.97 -1.15 -3.04
C THR A 60 2.47 -1.46 -2.98
N GLY A 61 3.33 -0.43 -3.02
CA GLY A 61 4.76 -0.57 -2.78
C GLY A 61 5.61 -0.88 -4.01
N MET A 62 5.07 -0.79 -5.23
CA MET A 62 5.89 -0.97 -6.43
C MET A 62 6.94 0.15 -6.54
N PRO A 63 8.24 -0.18 -6.65
CA PRO A 63 9.29 0.81 -6.80
C PRO A 63 9.12 1.63 -8.08
N ILE A 64 9.51 2.91 -8.05
CA ILE A 64 9.38 3.82 -9.20
C ILE A 64 10.04 3.26 -10.47
N ARG A 65 11.17 2.55 -10.32
CA ARG A 65 11.90 1.94 -11.44
C ARG A 65 11.09 0.85 -12.14
N GLN A 66 10.36 0.02 -11.38
CA GLN A 66 9.49 -1.01 -11.97
C GLN A 66 8.27 -0.38 -12.65
N MET A 67 7.72 0.69 -12.07
CA MET A 67 6.64 1.45 -12.71
C MET A 67 7.10 2.08 -14.04
N GLN A 68 8.34 2.58 -14.11
CA GLN A 68 8.93 3.11 -15.34
C GLN A 68 9.07 2.03 -16.41
N GLU A 69 9.50 0.84 -16.02
CA GLU A 69 9.60 -0.29 -16.93
C GLU A 69 8.22 -0.70 -17.46
N PHE A 70 7.22 -0.81 -16.59
CA PHE A 70 5.85 -1.05 -16.99
C PHE A 70 5.32 0.01 -17.97
N ALA A 71 5.59 1.30 -17.71
CA ALA A 71 5.21 2.41 -18.57
C ALA A 71 5.97 2.42 -19.92
N ARG A 72 7.22 1.92 -19.96
CA ARG A 72 7.99 1.72 -21.19
C ARG A 72 7.37 0.64 -22.06
N LEU A 73 7.11 -0.54 -21.50
CA LEU A 73 6.50 -1.66 -22.22
C LEU A 73 5.09 -1.35 -22.74
N PHE A 74 4.36 -0.45 -22.07
CA PHE A 74 3.07 0.02 -22.55
C PHE A 74 3.17 0.72 -23.92
N ARG A 75 4.25 1.48 -24.14
CA ARG A 75 4.50 2.23 -25.38
C ARG A 75 4.87 1.33 -26.56
N GLU A 76 5.50 0.20 -26.30
CA GLU A 76 6.09 -0.64 -27.34
C GLU A 76 5.03 -1.38 -28.21
N ARG A 77 3.81 -1.63 -27.70
CA ARG A 77 2.60 -2.24 -28.35
C ARG A 77 2.85 -3.46 -29.29
N PRO A 78 1.80 -4.21 -29.64
CA PRO A 78 1.25 -5.37 -28.90
C PRO A 78 2.26 -6.44 -28.41
N GLN A 79 3.51 -6.40 -28.85
CA GLN A 79 4.53 -7.44 -28.60
C GLN A 79 4.89 -7.57 -27.10
N ALA A 80 4.69 -6.51 -26.32
CA ALA A 80 5.01 -6.44 -24.89
C ALA A 80 3.82 -6.73 -23.94
N ILE A 81 2.72 -7.36 -24.39
CA ILE A 81 1.61 -7.74 -23.48
C ILE A 81 2.08 -8.79 -22.45
N ALA A 82 2.86 -9.78 -22.89
CA ALA A 82 3.34 -10.85 -22.02
C ALA A 82 4.25 -10.31 -20.91
N ASP A 83 5.18 -9.40 -21.26
CA ASP A 83 6.11 -8.81 -20.29
C ASP A 83 5.39 -7.92 -19.27
N ARG A 84 4.40 -7.12 -19.72
CA ARG A 84 3.54 -6.34 -18.81
C ARG A 84 2.79 -7.23 -17.84
N ARG A 85 2.21 -8.33 -18.33
CA ARG A 85 1.53 -9.32 -17.48
C ARG A 85 2.49 -9.90 -16.45
N ALA A 86 3.71 -10.28 -16.85
CA ALA A 86 4.71 -10.85 -15.95
C ALA A 86 5.10 -9.90 -14.82
N ILE A 87 5.26 -8.59 -15.09
CA ILE A 87 5.50 -7.58 -14.05
C ILE A 87 4.34 -7.51 -13.07
N LEU A 88 3.10 -7.53 -13.57
CA LEU A 88 1.91 -7.46 -12.72
C LEU A 88 1.72 -8.73 -11.88
N GLU A 89 1.97 -9.92 -12.44
CA GLU A 89 1.90 -11.20 -11.70
C GLU A 89 3.02 -11.33 -10.64
N ALA A 90 4.19 -10.74 -10.89
CA ALA A 90 5.23 -10.63 -9.86
C ALA A 90 4.79 -9.72 -8.72
N HIS A 91 4.32 -8.52 -9.04
CA HIS A 91 3.83 -7.57 -8.04
C HIS A 91 2.60 -8.07 -7.28
N GLU A 92 1.69 -8.79 -7.96
CA GLU A 92 0.54 -9.42 -7.32
C GLU A 92 0.98 -10.38 -6.20
N ARG A 93 1.99 -11.23 -6.45
CA ARG A 93 2.52 -12.14 -5.44
C ARG A 93 3.11 -11.38 -4.25
N ASP A 94 3.84 -10.29 -4.50
CA ASP A 94 4.41 -9.45 -3.44
C ASP A 94 3.30 -8.80 -2.59
N VAL A 95 2.25 -8.28 -3.24
CA VAL A 95 1.10 -7.67 -2.54
C VAL A 95 0.33 -8.71 -1.74
N GLN A 96 0.11 -9.91 -2.28
CA GLN A 96 -0.54 -11.00 -1.55
C GLN A 96 0.26 -11.40 -0.30
N ALA A 97 1.59 -11.52 -0.43
CA ALA A 97 2.47 -11.80 0.71
C ALA A 97 2.38 -10.70 1.79
N HIS A 98 2.38 -9.44 1.37
CA HIS A 98 2.25 -8.31 2.30
C HIS A 98 0.87 -8.26 2.99
N ILE A 99 -0.22 -8.56 2.27
CA ILE A 99 -1.56 -8.66 2.87
C ILE A 99 -1.59 -9.74 3.96
N GLN A 100 -1.02 -10.92 3.69
CA GLN A 100 -0.95 -12.00 4.67
C GLN A 100 -0.15 -11.58 5.90
N GLU A 101 0.95 -10.86 5.71
CA GLU A 101 1.75 -10.30 6.81
C GLU A 101 0.95 -9.30 7.66
N LEU A 102 0.27 -8.34 7.01
CA LEU A 102 -0.57 -7.37 7.70
C LEU A 102 -1.71 -8.05 8.47
N GLN A 103 -2.30 -9.11 7.91
CA GLN A 103 -3.33 -9.91 8.59
C GLN A 103 -2.76 -10.59 9.84
N ARG A 104 -1.57 -11.23 9.75
CA ARG A 104 -0.89 -11.82 10.92
C ARG A 104 -0.63 -10.78 12.01
N ASN A 105 -0.11 -9.61 11.61
CA ASN A 105 0.18 -8.52 12.54
C ASN A 105 -1.10 -8.00 13.20
N LEU A 106 -2.18 -7.86 12.43
CA LEU A 106 -3.48 -7.43 12.94
C LEU A 106 -4.04 -8.43 13.97
N GLU A 107 -3.92 -9.74 13.71
CA GLU A 107 -4.36 -10.78 14.65
C GLU A 107 -3.62 -10.68 16.00
N ALA A 108 -2.30 -10.47 15.97
CA ALA A 108 -1.51 -10.28 17.19
C ALA A 108 -1.93 -9.03 17.97
N ILE A 109 -2.21 -7.92 17.27
CA ILE A 109 -2.72 -6.69 17.87
C ILE A 109 -4.10 -6.92 18.50
N GLN A 110 -5.02 -7.58 17.78
CA GLN A 110 -6.36 -7.89 18.26
C GLN A 110 -6.35 -8.80 19.49
N TRP A 111 -5.49 -9.82 19.48
CA TRP A 111 -5.27 -10.68 20.64
C TRP A 111 -4.83 -9.86 21.84
N LYS A 112 -3.87 -8.94 21.65
CA LYS A 112 -3.35 -8.09 22.73
C LYS A 112 -4.42 -7.16 23.31
N ILE A 113 -5.25 -6.59 22.44
CA ILE A 113 -6.41 -5.80 22.86
C ILE A 113 -7.38 -6.65 23.68
N GLY A 114 -7.69 -7.87 23.22
CA GLY A 114 -8.56 -8.81 23.95
C GLY A 114 -8.03 -9.14 25.34
N TYR A 115 -6.71 -9.39 25.45
CA TYR A 115 -6.04 -9.63 26.72
C TYR A 115 -6.20 -8.44 27.69
N TYR A 116 -5.98 -7.20 27.23
CA TYR A 116 -6.15 -6.02 28.10
C TYR A 116 -7.60 -5.80 28.52
N LYS A 117 -8.57 -6.03 27.64
CA LYS A 117 -9.99 -5.97 28.02
C LYS A 117 -10.36 -6.96 29.14
N GLN A 118 -9.77 -8.16 29.11
CA GLN A 118 -9.98 -9.15 30.18
C GLN A 118 -9.39 -8.68 31.51
N LEU A 119 -8.18 -8.11 31.50
CA LEU A 119 -7.56 -7.55 32.70
C LEU A 119 -8.36 -6.37 33.28
N GLU A 120 -8.85 -5.47 32.42
CA GLU A 120 -9.71 -4.35 32.85
C GLU A 120 -10.99 -4.86 33.52
N ALA A 121 -11.64 -5.87 32.95
CA ALA A 121 -12.84 -6.47 33.52
C ALA A 121 -12.57 -7.14 34.88
N GLN A 122 -11.44 -7.83 35.02
CA GLN A 122 -11.04 -8.46 36.29
C GLN A 122 -10.75 -7.42 37.37
N GLN A 123 -10.07 -6.32 37.05
CA GLN A 123 -9.79 -5.24 37.99
C GLN A 123 -11.06 -4.54 38.52
N GLN A 124 -12.10 -4.45 37.68
CA GLN A 124 -13.39 -3.88 38.07
C GLN A 124 -14.19 -4.81 39.01
N LEU A 125 -13.99 -6.12 38.89
CA LEU A 125 -14.62 -7.14 39.76
C LEU A 125 -13.87 -7.32 41.08
N ASP A 126 -12.53 -7.27 41.05
CA ASP A 126 -11.67 -7.67 42.17
C ASP A 126 -11.41 -6.56 43.19
N GLY A 127 -11.92 -5.34 43.00
CA GLY A 127 -11.94 -4.29 44.03
C GLY A 127 -10.65 -4.18 44.86
N THR A 128 -9.53 -3.79 44.22
CA THR A 128 -8.17 -3.58 44.77
C THR A 128 -7.35 -4.83 45.16
N ALA A 129 -6.07 -4.80 44.75
CA ALA A 129 -4.93 -5.65 45.15
C ALA A 129 -4.66 -6.98 44.41
N GLY A 130 -4.37 -6.90 43.10
CA GLY A 130 -3.58 -7.92 42.39
C GLY A 130 -2.17 -7.40 42.05
N THR A 131 -1.10 -8.12 42.42
CA THR A 131 0.30 -7.70 42.26
C THR A 131 0.67 -7.51 40.78
N GLN A 132 0.90 -6.25 40.36
CA GLN A 132 1.24 -5.85 38.98
C GLN A 132 2.31 -6.72 38.28
N HIS A 133 3.23 -7.33 39.04
CA HIS A 133 4.30 -8.17 38.50
C HIS A 133 3.80 -9.51 37.94
N GLN A 134 2.82 -10.15 38.58
CA GLN A 134 2.29 -11.45 38.17
C GLN A 134 1.38 -11.33 36.93
N GLN A 135 0.66 -10.20 36.83
CA GLN A 135 -0.10 -9.83 35.64
C GLN A 135 0.82 -9.57 34.43
N ARG A 136 2.00 -8.97 34.64
CA ARG A 136 3.00 -8.73 33.58
C ARG A 136 3.63 -10.01 33.01
N GLN A 137 3.95 -10.99 33.85
CA GLN A 137 4.52 -12.27 33.39
C GLN A 137 3.47 -13.11 32.63
N SER A 138 2.23 -13.15 33.12
CA SER A 138 1.11 -13.79 32.44
C SER A 138 0.85 -13.19 31.04
N CYS A 139 0.93 -11.86 30.93
CA CYS A 139 0.81 -11.10 29.68
C CYS A 139 1.85 -11.48 28.61
N ILE A 140 3.10 -11.71 29.02
CA ILE A 140 4.19 -12.09 28.12
C ILE A 140 4.02 -13.55 27.69
N ALA A 141 3.75 -14.45 28.64
CA ALA A 141 3.58 -15.87 28.35
C ALA A 141 2.38 -16.16 27.44
N ALA A 142 1.23 -15.51 27.69
CA ALA A 142 0.03 -15.68 26.87
C ALA A 142 0.24 -15.15 25.44
N GLY A 143 1.02 -14.07 25.28
CA GLY A 143 1.37 -13.53 23.96
C GLY A 143 2.34 -14.43 23.20
N GLN A 144 3.33 -14.99 23.90
CA GLN A 144 4.26 -15.96 23.31
C GLN A 144 3.56 -17.25 22.87
N ALA A 145 2.62 -17.76 23.66
CA ALA A 145 1.82 -18.94 23.30
C ALA A 145 0.95 -18.70 22.05
N PHE A 146 0.28 -17.54 21.97
CA PHE A 146 -0.51 -17.17 20.79
C PHE A 146 0.35 -17.07 19.52
N LEU A 147 1.52 -16.42 19.61
CA LEU A 147 2.44 -16.30 18.48
C LEU A 147 3.02 -17.66 18.06
N LEU A 148 3.30 -18.55 19.02
CA LEU A 148 3.82 -19.89 18.75
C LEU A 148 2.77 -20.78 18.07
N GLU A 149 1.52 -20.78 18.55
CA GLU A 149 0.42 -21.54 17.94
C GLU A 149 0.14 -21.12 16.49
N ARG A 150 0.23 -19.80 16.22
CA ARG A 150 0.09 -19.25 14.87
C ARG A 150 1.31 -19.52 13.97
N ALA A 151 2.52 -19.57 14.52
CA ALA A 151 3.72 -19.91 13.77
C ALA A 151 3.73 -21.38 13.29
N LEU A 152 3.15 -22.30 14.07
CA LEU A 152 3.10 -23.74 13.74
C LEU A 152 2.06 -24.11 12.66
N THR A 153 1.17 -23.19 12.30
CA THR A 153 0.06 -23.44 11.37
C THR A 153 0.26 -22.79 9.99
N GLN A 154 1.43 -22.21 9.71
CA GLN A 154 1.63 -21.38 8.51
C GLN A 154 2.93 -21.69 7.73
N PRO A 155 2.92 -21.58 6.38
CA PRO A 155 4.12 -21.67 5.56
C PRO A 155 5.00 -20.43 5.71
N GLU A 156 6.32 -20.61 5.74
CA GLU A 156 7.32 -19.54 5.79
C GLU A 156 7.11 -18.55 4.63
N VAL A 157 6.77 -17.30 4.94
CA VAL A 157 6.80 -16.20 3.98
C VAL A 157 8.16 -15.53 4.12
N THR A 158 9.03 -15.75 3.13
CA THR A 158 10.30 -15.04 3.00
C THR A 158 10.06 -13.53 2.97
N GLU A 159 10.74 -12.82 3.85
CA GLU A 159 10.72 -11.37 4.04
C GLU A 159 11.16 -10.65 2.74
N SER A 160 10.22 -10.35 1.84
CA SER A 160 10.45 -9.38 0.76
C SER A 160 10.02 -8.03 1.30
N LYS A 161 10.94 -7.32 1.97
CA LYS A 161 10.73 -5.93 2.38
C LYS A 161 10.78 -5.06 1.12
N PRO A 162 9.66 -4.52 0.60
CA PRO A 162 9.75 -3.59 -0.50
C PRO A 162 10.38 -2.28 0.02
N PRO A 163 11.21 -1.60 -0.78
CA PRO A 163 11.72 -0.30 -0.40
C PRO A 163 10.54 0.66 -0.31
N ILE A 164 10.26 1.15 0.90
CA ILE A 164 9.37 2.29 1.10
C ILE A 164 10.12 3.50 0.54
N ASP A 165 9.97 3.78 -0.75
CA ASP A 165 10.26 5.12 -1.27
C ASP A 165 9.30 6.05 -0.52
N GLU A 166 9.85 6.87 0.38
CA GLU A 166 9.13 7.76 1.29
C GLU A 166 7.90 8.37 0.60
N VAL A 167 6.71 8.02 1.11
CA VAL A 167 5.48 8.71 0.76
C VAL A 167 5.70 10.17 1.15
N PRO A 168 5.65 11.14 0.22
CA PRO A 168 5.69 12.54 0.61
C PRO A 168 4.49 12.77 1.51
N HIS A 169 4.79 12.93 2.80
CA HIS A 169 3.82 13.18 3.84
C HIS A 169 2.94 14.33 3.40
N ARG A 170 1.64 14.05 3.30
CA ARG A 170 0.63 15.08 3.13
C ARG A 170 0.47 15.76 4.49
N VAL A 171 1.34 16.73 4.80
CA VAL A 171 1.07 17.72 5.84
C VAL A 171 0.21 18.81 5.20
N LYS A 172 -1.07 18.82 5.55
CA LYS A 172 -1.90 20.02 5.69
C LYS A 172 -2.95 19.76 6.75
#